data_AF-A0A351UT31-F1
#
_entry.id   AF-A0A351UT31-F1
#
_cell.length_a   1.000
_cell.length_b   1.000
_cell.length_c   1.000
_cell.angle_alpha   90.00
_cell.angle_beta   90.00
_cell.angle_gamma   90.00
#
_symmetry.space_group_name_H-M   'P 1'
#
loop_
_entity.id
_entity.type
_entity.pdbx_description
1 polymer ?
#
loop_
_entity_poly.entity_id
_entity_poly.type
_entity_poly.pdbx_seq_one_letter_code
_entity_poly.pdbx_strand_id
1 'polypeptide(L)'
;MKTYQRIFTIVLDSLGIGAMEDSPQYGDIGVDTLGHIDAQADHLVIPNLRRLGLANLHPLQKTEREEQPEGYYLRMKERSCGKDTMTGHWEMMGLHITKPFRTFTETGFPQELINELARQTGRT
;
A
#
# COMPACT_ATOMS: atom_id res chain seq x y z
N MET A 1 27.84 5.39 -17.94
CA MET A 1 28.15 4.24 -17.04
C MET A 1 26.96 4.04 -16.12
N LYS A 2 26.48 2.81 -15.88
CA LYS A 2 25.37 2.59 -14.94
C LYS A 2 25.89 2.70 -13.51
N THR A 3 25.25 3.49 -12.66
CA THR A 3 25.62 3.62 -11.24
C THR A 3 25.53 2.29 -10.50
N TYR A 4 24.52 1.47 -10.81
CA TYR A 4 24.31 0.14 -10.23
C TYR A 4 24.20 -0.93 -11.32
N GLN A 5 24.80 -2.11 -11.07
CA GLN A 5 24.71 -3.25 -11.99
C GLN A 5 23.36 -3.98 -11.90
N ARG A 6 22.76 -4.03 -10.70
CA ARG A 6 21.47 -4.66 -10.41
C ARG A 6 20.72 -3.79 -9.41
N ILE A 7 19.40 -3.78 -9.52
CA ILE A 7 18.48 -3.16 -8.57
C ILE A 7 17.54 -4.26 -8.08
N PHE A 8 17.37 -4.35 -6.76
CA PHE A 8 16.43 -5.26 -6.13
C PHE A 8 15.32 -4.43 -5.53
N THR A 9 14.12 -4.55 -6.10
CA THR A 9 12.91 -3.90 -5.59
C THR A 9 12.11 -4.92 -4.80
N ILE A 10 11.82 -4.61 -3.54
CA ILE A 10 11.03 -5.46 -2.65
C ILE A 10 9.79 -4.66 -2.24
N VAL A 11 8.61 -5.21 -2.48
CA VAL A 11 7.33 -4.63 -2.07
C VAL A 11 6.82 -5.40 -0.86
N LEU A 12 6.68 -4.71 0.27
CA LEU A 12 5.95 -5.21 1.43
C LEU A 12 4.48 -4.86 1.24
N ASP A 13 3.75 -5.73 0.55
CA ASP A 13 2.38 -5.45 0.13
C ASP A 13 1.49 -5.08 1.32
N SER A 14 0.65 -4.05 1.16
CA SER A 14 -0.22 -3.43 2.16
C SER A 14 0.42 -2.73 3.37
N LEU A 15 1.74 -2.71 3.51
CA LEU A 15 2.42 -2.07 4.65
C LEU A 15 2.46 -0.53 4.51
N GLY A 16 1.33 0.12 4.81
CA GLY A 16 1.22 1.58 4.90
C GLY A 16 1.88 2.17 6.15
N ILE A 17 2.30 3.44 6.05
CA ILE A 17 3.00 4.19 7.12
C ILE A 17 2.20 5.42 7.59
N GLY A 18 0.88 5.28 7.64
CA GLY A 18 -0.06 6.34 8.03
C GLY A 18 -0.97 6.81 6.89
N ALA A 19 -2.02 7.54 7.28
CA ALA A 19 -3.02 8.09 6.37
C ALA A 19 -2.43 9.18 5.46
N MET A 20 -2.85 9.17 4.18
CA MET A 20 -2.63 10.29 3.25
C MET A 20 -3.71 11.37 3.40
N GLU A 21 -3.43 12.59 2.94
CA GLU A 21 -4.35 13.74 3.01
C GLU A 21 -5.71 13.46 2.35
N ASP A 22 -5.71 12.65 1.30
CA ASP A 22 -6.88 12.25 0.50
C ASP A 22 -7.51 10.92 0.95
N SER A 23 -6.96 10.25 1.96
CA SER A 23 -7.53 9.01 2.52
C SER A 23 -9.02 9.11 2.91
N PRO A 24 -9.57 10.24 3.40
CA PRO A 24 -11.01 10.33 3.67
C PRO A 24 -11.89 10.19 2.41
N GLN A 25 -11.36 10.50 1.22
CA GLN A 25 -12.08 10.31 -0.05
C GLN A 25 -12.32 8.83 -0.37
N TYR A 26 -11.51 7.95 0.22
CA TYR A 26 -11.62 6.50 0.10
C TYR A 26 -12.32 5.84 1.29
N GLY A 27 -12.90 6.64 2.20
CA GLY A 27 -13.50 6.17 3.45
C GLY A 27 -12.50 5.81 4.55
N ASP A 28 -11.22 6.08 4.34
CA ASP A 28 -10.14 5.65 5.23
C ASP A 28 -9.76 6.79 6.19
N ILE A 29 -10.44 6.88 7.33
CA ILE A 29 -10.17 7.92 8.35
C ILE A 29 -9.37 7.30 9.50
N GLY A 30 -8.24 7.94 9.85
CA GLY A 30 -7.41 7.50 10.97
C GLY A 30 -6.69 6.17 10.73
N VAL A 31 -6.49 5.78 9.46
CA VAL A 31 -5.78 4.56 9.11
C VAL A 31 -4.27 4.73 9.28
N ASP A 32 -3.62 3.74 9.89
CA ASP A 32 -2.18 3.73 10.11
C ASP A 32 -1.68 2.29 10.32
N THR A 33 -1.33 1.61 9.23
CA THR A 33 -0.97 0.18 9.30
C THR A 33 0.25 -0.06 10.19
N LEU A 34 1.40 0.54 9.87
CA LEU A 34 2.63 0.33 10.65
C LEU A 34 2.49 0.86 12.09
N GLY A 35 1.89 2.03 12.29
CA GLY A 35 1.71 2.60 13.63
C GLY A 35 0.75 1.79 14.50
N HIS A 36 -0.36 1.28 13.93
CA HIS A 36 -1.26 0.40 14.68
C HIS A 36 -0.63 -0.96 14.96
N ILE A 37 0.15 -1.54 14.05
CA ILE A 37 0.89 -2.79 14.32
C ILE A 37 1.83 -2.58 15.50
N ASP A 38 2.62 -1.50 15.50
CA ASP A 38 3.54 -1.19 16.59
C ASP A 38 2.81 -0.93 17.92
N ALA A 39 1.67 -0.24 17.90
CA ALA A 39 0.86 0.01 19.08
C ALA A 39 0.24 -1.27 19.67
N GLN A 40 -0.19 -2.20 18.82
CA GLN A 40 -0.89 -3.43 19.24
C GLN A 40 0.07 -4.57 19.60
N ALA A 41 1.18 -4.71 18.89
CA ALA A 41 2.17 -5.75 19.18
C ALA A 41 2.82 -5.51 20.55
N ASP A 42 3.10 -6.57 21.32
CA ASP A 42 3.88 -6.45 22.56
C ASP A 42 5.24 -5.81 22.24
N HIS A 43 5.92 -6.36 21.23
CA HIS A 43 7.14 -5.81 20.65
C HIS A 43 7.20 -6.07 19.14
N LEU A 44 7.37 -5.01 18.34
CA LEU A 44 7.63 -5.12 16.90
C LEU A 44 9.14 -5.32 16.67
N VAL A 45 9.56 -6.57 16.46
CA VAL A 45 10.98 -6.93 16.30
C VAL A 45 11.40 -6.88 14.84
N ILE A 46 11.93 -5.74 14.41
CA ILE A 46 12.37 -5.49 13.03
C ILE A 46 13.79 -4.89 12.94
N PRO A 47 14.81 -5.49 13.60
CA PRO A 47 16.14 -4.87 13.76
C PRO A 47 16.80 -4.50 12.43
N ASN A 48 16.65 -5.34 11.41
CA ASN A 48 17.23 -5.09 10.09
C ASN A 48 16.54 -3.93 9.35
N LEU A 49 15.21 -3.85 9.41
CA LEU A 49 14.46 -2.79 8.75
C LEU A 49 14.60 -1.47 9.51
N ARG A 50 14.70 -1.51 10.84
CA ARG A 50 15.05 -0.35 11.66
C ARG A 50 16.41 0.21 11.25
N ARG A 51 17.44 -0.65 11.14
CA ARG A 51 18.79 -0.26 10.68
C ARG A 51 18.80 0.37 9.27
N LEU A 52 17.86 -0.03 8.41
CA LEU A 52 17.66 0.59 7.08
C LEU A 52 16.84 1.89 7.12
N GLY A 53 16.26 2.27 8.25
CA GLY A 53 15.51 3.51 8.44
C GLY A 53 13.98 3.38 8.39
N LEU A 54 13.40 2.17 8.42
CA LEU A 54 11.94 1.99 8.34
C LEU A 54 11.21 2.70 9.51
N ALA A 55 11.73 2.58 10.73
CA ALA A 55 11.16 3.24 11.91
C ALA A 55 11.30 4.78 11.89
N ASN A 56 12.03 5.33 10.93
CA ASN A 56 12.21 6.77 10.75
C ASN A 56 11.17 7.37 9.79
N LEU A 57 10.42 6.54 9.06
CA LEU A 57 9.41 6.99 8.09
C LEU A 57 8.17 7.59 8.76
N HIS A 58 7.84 7.10 9.95
CA HIS A 58 6.62 7.44 10.68
C HIS A 58 6.86 7.27 12.18
N PRO A 59 6.41 8.20 13.05
CA PRO A 59 6.54 8.04 14.50
C PRO A 59 5.82 6.77 15.00
N LEU A 60 6.58 5.90 15.66
CA LEU A 60 6.07 4.67 16.29
C LEU A 60 6.02 4.85 17.82
N GLN A 61 5.13 4.12 18.48
CA GLN A 61 4.88 4.25 19.93
C GLN A 61 5.89 3.45 20.76
N LYS A 62 6.18 2.21 20.34
CA LYS A 62 7.03 1.26 21.07
C LYS A 62 8.37 1.03 20.38
N THR A 63 8.42 1.15 19.06
CA THR A 63 9.66 0.99 18.29
C THR A 63 10.42 2.30 18.19
N GLU A 64 11.67 2.30 18.65
CA GLU A 64 12.55 3.45 18.53
C GLU A 64 13.03 3.67 17.09
N ARG A 65 13.26 4.94 16.75
CA ARG A 65 13.91 5.36 15.50
C ARG A 65 15.37 4.90 15.46
N GLU A 66 15.95 4.83 14.26
CA GLU A 66 17.39 4.64 14.10
C GLU A 66 18.12 5.98 14.04
N GLU A 67 19.12 6.19 14.90
CA GLU A 67 19.88 7.45 14.92
C GLU A 67 20.80 7.57 13.71
N GLN A 68 21.37 6.44 13.26
CA GLN A 68 22.33 6.39 12.15
C GLN A 68 21.90 5.31 11.14
N PRO A 69 20.86 5.58 10.33
CA PRO A 69 20.38 4.61 9.36
C PRO A 69 21.42 4.38 8.26
N GLU A 70 21.59 3.12 7.85
CA GLU A 70 22.55 2.76 6.80
C GLU A 70 22.03 3.05 5.39
N GLY A 71 20.72 3.32 5.28
CA GLY A 71 20.03 3.58 4.02
C GLY A 71 19.37 4.95 3.99
N TYR A 72 18.98 5.35 2.79
CA TYR A 72 18.07 6.48 2.59
C TYR A 72 16.64 6.01 2.79
N TYR A 73 15.82 6.85 3.42
CA TYR A 73 14.41 6.58 3.65
C TYR A 73 13.59 7.80 3.22
N LEU A 74 12.44 7.54 2.60
CA LEU A 74 11.48 8.55 2.20
C LEU A 74 10.08 7.95 2.17
N ARG A 75 9.07 8.79 2.44
CA ARG A 75 7.67 8.43 2.24
C ARG A 75 7.22 8.85 0.85
N MET A 76 6.41 8.02 0.21
CA MET A 76 5.81 8.31 -1.10
C MET A 76 4.31 8.53 -0.94
N LYS A 77 3.75 9.40 -1.78
CA LYS A 77 2.31 9.66 -1.87
C LYS A 77 1.84 9.07 -3.20
N GLU A 78 0.87 8.17 -3.17
CA GLU A 78 0.24 7.64 -4.37
C GLU A 78 -0.49 8.78 -5.11
N ARG A 79 -0.33 8.84 -6.43
CA ARG A 79 -0.90 9.90 -7.27
C ARG A 79 -2.16 9.42 -8.01
N SER A 80 -2.21 8.14 -8.34
CA SER A 80 -3.32 7.48 -9.02
C SER A 80 -4.59 7.49 -8.18
N CYS A 81 -5.74 7.39 -8.83
CA CYS A 81 -7.05 7.49 -8.18
C CYS A 81 -7.61 6.13 -7.73
N GLY A 82 -6.78 5.26 -7.17
CA GLY A 82 -7.14 3.94 -6.68
C GLY A 82 -6.23 3.52 -5.52
N LYS A 83 -6.63 2.48 -4.78
CA LYS A 83 -5.87 1.91 -3.65
C LYS A 83 -5.72 0.39 -3.74
N ASP A 84 -5.95 -0.16 -4.94
CA ASP A 84 -5.80 -1.59 -5.21
C ASP A 84 -4.36 -1.94 -5.58
N THR A 85 -4.01 -3.22 -5.42
CA THR A 85 -2.65 -3.73 -5.69
C THR A 85 -2.16 -3.42 -7.10
N MET A 86 -3.03 -3.47 -8.13
CA MET A 86 -2.61 -3.23 -9.50
C MET A 86 -2.25 -1.76 -9.72
N THR A 87 -3.09 -0.86 -9.25
CA THR A 87 -2.86 0.60 -9.33
C THR A 87 -1.50 0.97 -8.72
N GLY A 88 -1.22 0.53 -7.49
CA GLY A 88 0.04 0.86 -6.82
C GLY A 88 1.28 0.27 -7.51
N HIS A 89 1.20 -0.97 -8.00
CA HIS A 89 2.32 -1.59 -8.72
C HIS A 89 2.55 -0.94 -10.09
N TRP A 90 1.49 -0.56 -10.80
CA TRP A 90 1.57 0.14 -12.07
C TRP A 90 2.18 1.54 -11.91
N GLU A 91 1.79 2.26 -10.86
CA GLU A 91 2.38 3.56 -10.55
C GLU A 91 3.86 3.48 -10.21
N MET A 92 4.26 2.49 -9.40
CA MET A 92 5.66 2.25 -9.08
C MET A 92 6.52 2.01 -10.34
N MET A 93 5.93 1.41 -11.37
CA MET A 93 6.58 1.15 -12.65
C MET A 93 6.40 2.29 -13.68
N GLY A 94 5.81 3.41 -13.28
CA GLY A 94 5.78 4.66 -14.05
C GLY A 94 4.46 5.00 -14.74
N LEU A 95 3.37 4.29 -14.44
CA LEU A 95 2.04 4.63 -14.95
C LEU A 95 1.30 5.60 -14.02
N HIS A 96 0.28 6.28 -14.54
CA HIS A 96 -0.62 7.12 -13.73
C HIS A 96 -2.05 6.72 -14.05
N ILE A 97 -2.72 6.11 -13.07
CA ILE A 97 -4.03 5.50 -13.24
C ILE A 97 -5.10 6.50 -12.81
N THR A 98 -5.94 6.90 -13.77
CA THR A 98 -6.99 7.90 -13.60
C THR A 98 -8.39 7.31 -13.59
N LYS A 99 -8.49 5.97 -13.64
CA LYS A 99 -9.74 5.23 -13.50
C LYS A 99 -9.54 4.05 -12.54
N PRO A 100 -10.19 4.02 -11.37
CA PRO A 100 -9.99 2.95 -10.40
C PRO A 100 -10.57 1.63 -10.87
N PHE A 101 -10.00 0.53 -10.37
CA PHE A 101 -10.66 -0.77 -10.38
C PHE A 101 -11.80 -0.79 -9.36
N ARG A 102 -12.87 -1.53 -9.67
CA ARG A 102 -14.04 -1.66 -8.78
C ARG A 102 -13.90 -2.92 -7.93
N THR A 103 -14.19 -2.80 -6.65
CA THR A 103 -14.40 -3.92 -5.74
C THR A 103 -15.90 -4.21 -5.60
N PHE A 104 -16.24 -5.47 -5.30
CA PHE A 104 -17.62 -5.96 -5.23
C PHE A 104 -17.89 -6.64 -3.88
N THR A 105 -17.36 -6.08 -2.80
CA THR A 105 -17.28 -6.73 -1.48
C THR A 105 -18.62 -6.83 -0.76
N GLU A 106 -19.47 -5.80 -0.86
CA GLU A 106 -20.72 -5.72 -0.08
C GLU A 106 -21.88 -6.48 -0.72
N THR A 107 -22.02 -6.38 -2.04
CA THR A 107 -23.21 -6.85 -2.77
C THR A 107 -22.90 -7.86 -3.88
N GLY A 108 -21.62 -8.18 -4.10
CA GLY A 108 -21.20 -9.01 -5.24
C GLY A 108 -21.28 -8.27 -6.58
N PHE A 109 -21.22 -9.01 -7.68
CA PHE A 109 -21.30 -8.42 -9.01
C PHE A 109 -22.70 -7.85 -9.30
N PRO A 110 -22.82 -6.72 -10.03
CA PRO A 110 -24.10 -6.17 -10.42
C PRO A 110 -24.92 -7.18 -11.24
N GLN A 111 -26.24 -7.20 -11.03
CA GLN A 111 -27.13 -8.13 -11.74
C GLN A 111 -27.01 -8.00 -13.27
N GLU A 112 -26.74 -6.81 -13.79
CA GLU A 112 -26.49 -6.57 -15.21
C GLU A 112 -25.29 -7.38 -15.73
N LEU A 113 -24.19 -7.42 -14.98
CA LEU A 113 -22.99 -8.18 -15.34
C LEU A 113 -23.26 -9.69 -15.31
N ILE A 114 -23.98 -10.15 -14.28
CA ILE A 114 -24.36 -11.57 -14.15
C ILE A 114 -25.28 -12.00 -15.30
N ASN A 115 -26.29 -11.18 -15.62
CA ASN A 115 -27.23 -11.46 -16.70
C ASN A 115 -26.55 -11.52 -18.06
N GLU A 116 -25.62 -10.60 -18.33
CA GLU A 116 -24.85 -10.60 -19.57
C GLU A 116 -23.96 -11.85 -19.67
N LEU A 117 -23.31 -12.25 -18.57
CA LEU A 117 -22.52 -13.49 -18.53
C LEU A 117 -23.41 -14.73 -18.78
N ALA A 118 -24.59 -14.79 -18.16
CA ALA A 118 -25.54 -15.88 -18.35
C ALA A 118 -26.00 -15.98 -19.82
N ARG A 119 -26.32 -14.84 -20.44
CA ARG A 119 -26.72 -14.75 -21.86
C ARG A 119 -25.62 -15.24 -22.79
N GLN A 120 -24.36 -14.89 -22.52
CA GLN A 120 -23.21 -15.27 -23.35
C GLN A 120 -22.81 -16.74 -23.18
N THR A 121 -23.06 -17.32 -22.00
CA THR A 121 -22.65 -18.70 -21.67
C THR A 121 -23.76 -19.73 -21.81
N GLY A 122 -25.02 -19.29 -21.94
CA GLY A 122 -26.19 -20.17 -21.99
C GLY A 122 -26.49 -20.89 -20.66
N ARG A 123 -25.98 -20.36 -19.54
CA ARG A 123 -26.15 -20.92 -18.19
C ARG A 123 -26.70 -19.85 -17.25
N THR A 124 -27.79 -20.17 -16.54
CA THR A 124 -28.45 -19.30 -15.55
C THR A 124 -28.11 -19.71 -14.14
#